data_AF-A0A1G1CBF2-F1
#
_entry.id   AF-A0A1G1CBF2-F1
#
_cell.length_a   1.000
_cell.length_b   1.000
_cell.length_c   1.000
_cell.angle_alpha   90.00
_cell.angle_beta   90.00
_cell.angle_gamma   90.00
#
_symmetry.space_group_name_H-M   'P 1'
#
loop_
_entity.id
_entity.type
_entity.pdbx_description
1 polymer ?
#
loop_
_entity_poly.entity_id
_entity_poly.type
_entity_poly.pdbx_seq_one_letter_code
_entity_poly.pdbx_strand_id
1 'polypeptide(L)' 'MSASVIAQELLKDFDVLPVDRQRMVLEFVHFLAGAGTPPGTPGKSLLRFAGVLDEQDARAMSEAVARECERVDSSEW' A
#
# COMPACT_ATOMS: atom_id res chain seq x y z
N MET A 1 -30.34 -13.46 -9.64
CA MET A 1 -28.93 -13.85 -9.89
C MET A 1 -28.43 -14.45 -8.59
N SER A 2 -28.05 -15.73 -8.54
CA SER A 2 -27.45 -16.27 -7.31
C SER A 2 -26.06 -15.66 -7.15
N ALA A 3 -25.78 -15.11 -5.97
CA ALA A 3 -24.42 -14.73 -5.62
C ALA A 3 -23.53 -15.99 -5.71
N SER A 4 -22.35 -15.85 -6.31
CA SER A 4 -21.31 -16.89 -6.32
C SER A 4 -21.02 -17.35 -4.88
N VAL A 5 -20.59 -18.59 -4.69
CA VAL A 5 -20.13 -19.11 -3.39
C VAL A 5 -19.09 -18.14 -2.77
N ILE A 6 -18.19 -17.60 -3.61
CA ILE A 6 -17.18 -16.63 -3.19
C ILE A 6 -17.79 -15.31 -2.69
N ALA A 7 -18.89 -14.85 -3.29
CA ALA A 7 -19.56 -13.62 -2.86
C ALA A 7 -20.26 -13.82 -1.50
N GLN A 8 -20.76 -15.03 -1.22
CA GLN A 8 -21.37 -15.35 0.07
C GLN A 8 -20.33 -15.47 1.19
N GLU A 9 -19.19 -16.11 0.90
CA GLU A 9 -18.07 -16.18 1.85
C GLU A 9 -17.50 -14.78 2.14
N LEU A 10 -17.32 -13.95 1.12
CA LEU A 10 -16.87 -12.57 1.29
C LEU A 10 -17.81 -11.78 2.21
N LEU A 11 -19.13 -11.89 2.04
CA LEU A 11 -20.10 -11.19 2.90
C LEU A 11 -20.03 -11.68 4.35
N LYS A 12 -19.93 -12.99 4.56
CA LYS A 12 -19.80 -13.58 5.90
C LYS A 12 -18.55 -13.06 6.64
N ASP A 13 -17.43 -12.99 5.93
CA ASP A 13 -16.18 -12.50 6.51
C ASP A 13 -16.18 -10.96 6.66
N PHE A 14 -16.86 -10.25 5.76
CA PHE A 14 -16.97 -8.79 5.80
C PHE A 14 -17.77 -8.28 7.00
N ASP A 15 -18.88 -8.95 7.35
CA ASP A 15 -19.78 -8.50 8.41
C ASP A 15 -19.15 -8.54 9.82
N VAL A 16 -18.12 -9.36 10.03
CA VAL A 16 -17.40 -9.46 11.32
C VAL A 16 -16.22 -8.49 11.45
N LEU A 17 -15.87 -7.79 10.37
CA LEU A 17 -14.75 -6.85 10.37
C LEU A 17 -15.13 -5.52 11.05
N PRO A 18 -14.18 -4.88 11.76
CA PRO A 18 -14.34 -3.49 12.17
C PRO A 18 -14.55 -2.57 10.95
N VAL A 19 -15.27 -1.46 11.15
CA VAL A 19 -15.65 -0.51 10.08
C VAL A 19 -14.45 -0.05 9.23
N ASP A 20 -13.29 0.19 9.85
CA ASP A 20 -12.09 0.63 9.14
C ASP A 20 -11.58 -0.43 8.15
N ARG A 21 -11.69 -1.71 8.54
CA ARG A 21 -11.32 -2.85 7.70
C ARG A 21 -12.36 -3.12 6.62
N GLN A 22 -13.64 -2.94 6.93
CA GLN A 22 -14.72 -2.99 5.92
C GLN A 22 -14.49 -1.94 4.82
N ARG A 23 -14.11 -0.71 5.20
CA ARG A 23 -13.79 0.35 4.23
C ARG A 23 -12.62 -0.04 3.32
N MET A 24 -11.54 -0.59 3.88
CA MET A 24 -10.41 -1.09 3.08
C MET A 24 -10.82 -2.17 2.08
N VAL A 25 -11.64 -3.15 2.48
CA VAL A 25 -12.11 -4.21 1.59
C VAL A 25 -12.95 -3.63 0.46
N LEU A 26 -13.83 -2.67 0.75
CA LEU A 26 -14.65 -2.00 -0.26
C LEU A 26 -13.77 -1.23 -1.27
N GLU A 27 -12.78 -0.48 -0.78
CA GLU A 27 -11.82 0.22 -1.63
C GLU A 27 -11.05 -0.75 -2.54
N PHE A 28 -10.65 -1.91 -2.00
CA PHE A 28 -9.96 -2.94 -2.77
C PHE A 28 -10.85 -3.59 -3.83
N VAL A 29 -12.12 -3.87 -3.54
CA VAL A 29 -13.07 -4.38 -4.53
C VAL A 29 -13.29 -3.37 -5.65
N HIS A 30 -13.46 -2.08 -5.35
CA HIS A 30 -13.56 -1.02 -6.35
C HIS A 30 -12.29 -0.91 -7.19
N PHE A 31 -11.13 -1.04 -6.56
CA PHE A 31 -9.83 -1.06 -7.23
C PHE A 31 -9.73 -2.21 -8.25
N LEU A 32 -10.10 -3.43 -7.84
CA LEU A 32 -10.11 -4.60 -8.72
C LEU A 32 -11.13 -4.47 -9.85
N ALA A 33 -12.30 -3.89 -9.58
CA ALA A 33 -13.37 -3.71 -10.57
C ALA A 33 -13.07 -2.60 -11.59
N GLY A 34 -12.27 -1.60 -11.24
CA GLY A 34 -12.10 -0.36 -12.02
C GLY A 34 -11.06 -0.39 -13.14
N ALA A 35 -10.01 -1.23 -13.05
CA ALA A 35 -8.98 -1.52 -14.08
C ALA A 35 -7.72 -2.21 -13.50
N GLY A 36 -7.66 -2.49 -12.20
CA GLY A 36 -6.51 -3.18 -11.59
C GLY A 36 -5.26 -2.31 -11.35
N THR A 37 -5.31 -1.01 -11.61
CA THR A 37 -4.26 -0.06 -11.18
C THR A 37 -4.90 1.31 -10.94
N PRO A 38 -4.71 1.98 -9.78
CA PRO A 38 -5.20 3.34 -9.64
C PRO A 38 -4.38 4.19 -10.62
N PRO A 39 -4.94 5.27 -11.19
CA PRO A 39 -4.15 6.16 -12.02
C PRO A 39 -2.94 6.65 -11.21
N GLY A 40 -1.74 6.38 -11.73
CA GLY A 40 -0.51 6.87 -11.12
C GLY A 40 -0.54 8.40 -11.02
N THR A 41 0.22 8.95 -10.07
CA THR A 41 0.38 10.41 -9.99
C THR A 41 1.33 10.86 -11.12
N PRO A 42 0.94 11.82 -11.98
CA PRO A 42 1.83 12.34 -13.00
C PRO A 42 3.11 12.90 -12.37
N GLY A 43 4.29 12.59 -12.92
CA GLY A 43 5.57 13.04 -12.36
C GLY A 43 5.67 14.56 -12.19
N LYS A 44 5.03 15.33 -13.08
CA LYS A 44 4.91 16.80 -12.95
C LYS A 44 4.29 17.25 -11.62
N SER A 45 3.36 16.47 -11.08
CA SER A 45 2.70 16.76 -9.79
C SER A 45 3.61 16.52 -8.60
N LEU A 46 4.70 15.76 -8.78
CA LEU A 46 5.69 15.46 -7.75
C LEU A 46 6.80 16.51 -7.68
N LEU A 47 6.92 17.39 -8.68
CA LEU A 47 7.96 18.44 -8.70
C LEU A 47 7.89 19.38 -7.49
N ARG A 48 6.72 19.53 -6.86
CA ARG A 48 6.57 20.29 -5.60
C ARG A 48 7.43 19.78 -4.45
N PHE A 49 7.90 18.53 -4.55
CA PHE A 49 8.77 17.90 -3.54
C PHE A 49 10.26 18.01 -3.90
N ALA A 50 10.62 18.56 -5.07
CA ALA A 50 12.01 18.72 -5.46
C ALA A 50 12.72 19.69 -4.50
N GLY A 51 13.82 19.23 -3.91
CA GLY A 51 14.60 20.01 -2.94
C GLY A 51 13.97 20.13 -1.55
N VAL A 52 12.89 19.39 -1.24
CA VAL A 52 12.32 19.34 0.12
C VAL A 52 13.22 18.58 1.09
N LEU A 53 13.94 17.56 0.61
CA LEU A 53 14.91 16.82 1.41
C LEU A 53 16.23 17.59 1.42
N ASP A 54 16.60 18.10 2.59
CA ASP A 54 17.93 18.66 2.80
C ASP A 54 18.96 17.56 3.12
N GLU A 55 20.22 17.95 3.27
CA GLU A 55 21.27 16.98 3.58
C GLU A 55 21.08 16.29 4.95
N GLN A 56 20.46 16.98 5.92
CA GLN A 56 20.22 16.41 7.24
C GLN A 56 19.14 15.33 7.15
N ASP A 57 18.05 15.59 6.44
CA ASP A 57 17.00 14.62 6.16
C ASP A 57 17.57 13.39 5.45
N ALA A 58 18.39 13.60 4.43
CA ALA A 58 19.03 12.53 3.67
C ALA A 58 19.96 11.67 4.54
N ARG A 59 20.73 12.29 5.44
CA ARG A 59 21.58 11.57 6.41
C ARG A 59 20.73 10.77 7.39
N ALA A 60 19.70 11.37 7.96
CA ALA A 60 18.81 10.70 8.92
C ALA A 60 18.12 9.47 8.30
N MET A 61 17.61 9.60 7.07
CA MET A 61 17.03 8.47 6.33
C MET A 61 18.06 7.36 6.09
N SER A 62 19.27 7.72 5.64
CA SER A 62 20.33 6.75 5.35
C SER A 62 20.75 5.96 6.60
N GLU A 63 20.87 6.64 7.74
CA GLU A 63 21.17 5.99 9.00
C GLU A 63 20.04 5.08 9.48
N ALA A 64 18.77 5.50 9.33
CA ALA A 64 17.62 4.67 9.67
C ALA A 64 17.61 3.37 8.85
N VAL A 65 17.85 3.46 7.53
CA VAL A 65 17.96 2.29 6.66
C VAL A 65 19.11 1.37 7.10
N ALA A 66 20.28 1.93 7.43
CA ALA A 66 21.44 1.14 7.85
C ALA A 66 21.28 0.46 9.22
N ARG A 67 20.49 1.06 10.13
CA ARG A 67 20.22 0.53 11.48
C ARG A 67 19.10 -0.49 11.51
N GLU A 68 18.04 -0.26 10.74
CA GLU A 68 16.75 -0.96 10.91
C GLU A 68 16.34 -1.79 9.71
N CYS A 69 16.86 -1.51 8.51
CA CYS A 69 16.49 -2.26 7.33
C CYS A 69 17.35 -3.52 7.23
N GLU A 70 16.67 -4.67 7.23
CA GLU A 70 17.20 -6.03 7.09
C GLU A 70 18.51 -6.07 6.31
N ARG A 71 19.62 -6.26 7.02
CA ARG A 71 20.92 -6.50 6.39
C ARG A 71 20.80 -7.80 5.61
N VAL A 72 20.87 -7.72 4.30
CA VAL A 72 21.02 -8.91 3.46
C VAL A 72 22.37 -9.52 3.79
N ASP A 73 22.37 -10.59 4.59
CA ASP A 73 23.56 -11.40 4.79
C ASP A 73 23.81 -12.19 3.50
N SER A 74 24.79 -11.76 2.73
CA SER A 74 25.21 -12.43 1.50
C SER A 74 25.75 -13.84 1.71
N SER A 75 25.98 -14.27 2.96
CA SER A 75 26.44 -15.60 3.34
C SER A 75 25.33 -16.56 3.76
N GLU A 76 24.07 -16.08 3.83
CA GLU A 76 22.90 -16.93 4.14
C GLU A 76 22.26 -17.60 2.91
N TRP A 77 22.91 -17.55 1.73
CA TRP A 77 22.44 -18.16 0.46
C TRP A 77 23.44 -19.19 -0.08
#